data_AF-A0A2A4LPT0-F1
#
_entry.id   AF-A0A2A4LPT0-F1
#
_cell.length_a   1.000
_cell.length_b   1.000
_cell.length_c   1.000
_cell.angle_alpha   90.00
_cell.angle_beta   90.00
_cell.angle_gamma   90.00
#
_symmetry.space_group_name_H-M   'P 1'
#
loop_
_entity.id
_entity.type
_entity.pdbx_description
1 polymer ?
#
loop_
_entity_poly.entity_id
_entity_poly.type
_entity_poly.pdbx_seq_one_letter_code
_entity_poly.pdbx_strand_id
1 'polypeptide(L)'
;MLWNLTFDQLLLSFSFICCTAYIAGWLADKILGYSGFNVIGNWLILLIGAYVGMYVYNLYGFRFSTDAMQTILVTSGAAFSTLILSLGIKIALHA
;
A
#
# COMPACT_ATOMS: atom_id res chain seq x y z
N MET A 1 16.85 7.43 3.12
CA MET A 1 16.66 5.97 3.27
C MET A 1 15.62 5.78 4.35
N LEU A 2 14.70 4.81 4.21
CA LEU A 2 13.80 4.43 5.33
C LEU A 2 14.61 4.20 6.63
N TRP A 3 15.84 3.71 6.48
CA TRP A 3 16.84 3.46 7.52
C TRP A 3 17.58 4.68 8.09
N ASN A 4 17.33 5.88 7.55
CA ASN A 4 17.98 7.12 7.99
C ASN A 4 16.96 8.17 8.45
N LEU A 5 15.72 7.72 8.71
CA LEU A 5 14.66 8.51 9.31
C LEU A 5 14.74 8.36 10.84
N THR A 6 14.56 9.45 11.57
CA THR A 6 14.40 9.39 13.03
C THR A 6 13.19 8.54 13.38
N PHE A 7 13.20 7.85 14.52
CA PHE A 7 12.09 6.99 14.95
C PHE A 7 10.71 7.69 14.86
N ASP A 8 10.65 8.98 15.21
CA ASP A 8 9.44 9.79 15.11
C ASP A 8 8.91 9.94 13.67
N GLN A 9 9.81 10.09 12.69
CA GLN A 9 9.45 10.21 11.29
C GLN A 9 8.94 8.88 10.72
N LEU A 10 9.54 7.77 11.15
CA LEU A 10 9.08 6.44 10.79
C LEU A 10 7.68 6.18 11.36
N LEU A 11 7.47 6.50 12.64
CA LEU A 11 6.18 6.35 13.31
C LEU A 11 5.07 7.22 12.66
N LEU A 12 5.38 8.47 12.32
CA LEU A 12 4.47 9.37 11.61
C LEU A 12 4.10 8.84 10.22
N SER A 13 5.11 8.41 9.44
CA SER A 13 4.87 7.83 8.12
C SER A 13 4.01 6.56 8.20
N PHE A 14 4.29 5.69 9.18
CA PHE A 14 3.51 4.47 9.41
C PHE A 14 2.07 4.78 9.80
N SER A 15 1.86 5.70 10.74
CA SER A 15 0.52 6.11 11.16
C SER A 15 -0.28 6.68 9.99
N PHE A 16 0.35 7.51 9.14
CA PHE A 16 -0.31 8.09 7.98
C PHE A 16 -0.67 7.05 6.92
N ILE A 17 0.25 6.14 6.58
CA ILE A 17 0.01 5.05 5.64
C ILE A 17 -1.07 4.11 6.19
N CYS A 18 -1.05 3.81 7.49
CA CYS A 18 -2.03 2.96 8.14
C CYS A 18 -3.45 3.53 8.02
N CYS A 19 -3.63 4.82 8.37
CA CYS A 19 -4.92 5.50 8.28
C CYS A 19 -5.42 5.60 6.84
N THR A 20 -4.56 5.99 5.90
CA THR A 20 -4.94 6.12 4.48
C THR A 20 -5.24 4.77 3.84
N ALA A 21 -4.46 3.73 4.13
CA ALA A 21 -4.72 2.37 3.71
C ALA A 21 -6.06 1.86 4.28
N TYR A 22 -6.44 2.25 5.50
CA TYR A 22 -7.68 1.79 6.11
C TYR A 22 -8.89 2.42 5.41
N ILE A 23 -8.84 3.71 5.14
CA ILE A 23 -9.88 4.42 4.38
C ILE A 23 -10.01 3.81 2.97
N ALA A 24 -8.88 3.58 2.30
CA ALA A 24 -8.86 2.97 0.97
C ALA A 24 -9.33 1.51 0.99
N GLY A 25 -8.97 0.72 2.01
CA GLY A 25 -9.39 -0.67 2.18
C GLY A 25 -10.88 -0.80 2.45
N TRP A 26 -11.44 0.11 3.24
CA TRP A 26 -12.89 0.22 3.45
C TRP A 26 -13.63 0.60 2.18
N LEU A 27 -13.10 1.57 1.42
CA LEU A 27 -13.69 1.97 0.14
C LEU A 27 -13.63 0.82 -0.88
N ALA A 28 -12.49 0.13 -0.96
CA ALA A 28 -12.31 -1.03 -1.83
C ALA A 28 -13.28 -2.15 -1.47
N ASP A 29 -13.54 -2.39 -0.18
CA ASP A 29 -14.53 -3.38 0.27
C ASP A 29 -15.94 -3.04 -0.22
N LYS A 30 -16.34 -1.77 -0.14
CA LYS A 30 -17.64 -1.30 -0.66
C LYS A 30 -17.76 -1.42 -2.18
N ILE A 31 -16.67 -1.21 -2.92
CA ILE A 31 -16.66 -1.32 -4.38
C ILE A 31 -16.68 -2.78 -4.83
N LEU A 32 -15.90 -3.65 -4.16
CA LEU A 32 -15.73 -5.05 -4.54
C LEU A 32 -16.83 -5.97 -4.02
N GLY A 33 -17.59 -5.53 -3.01
CA GLY A 33 -18.68 -6.30 -2.41
C GLY A 33 -18.23 -7.69 -1.98
N TYR A 34 -19.00 -8.72 -2.33
CA TYR A 34 -18.71 -10.13 -2.00
C TYR A 34 -17.40 -10.67 -2.59
N SER A 35 -16.85 -10.02 -3.61
CA SER A 35 -15.57 -10.41 -4.23
C SER A 35 -14.36 -9.95 -3.41
N GLY A 36 -14.51 -8.97 -2.52
CA GLY A 36 -13.43 -8.43 -1.69
C GLY A 36 -12.94 -9.35 -0.57
N PHE A 37 -11.83 -8.99 0.08
CA PHE A 37 -11.25 -9.70 1.23
C PHE A 37 -11.76 -9.18 2.59
N ASN A 38 -12.94 -8.56 2.61
CA ASN A 38 -13.44 -7.78 3.73
C ASN A 38 -12.56 -6.54 4.01
N VAL A 39 -13.04 -5.62 4.86
CA VAL A 39 -12.34 -4.35 5.16
C VAL A 39 -10.91 -4.59 5.68
N ILE A 40 -10.74 -5.54 6.60
CA ILE A 40 -9.45 -5.82 7.25
C ILE A 40 -8.45 -6.44 6.26
N GLY A 41 -8.90 -7.35 5.39
CA GLY A 41 -8.03 -7.99 4.40
C GLY A 41 -7.55 -7.00 3.35
N ASN A 42 -8.46 -6.18 2.81
CA ASN A 42 -8.12 -5.14 1.83
C ASN A 42 -7.14 -4.11 2.44
N TRP A 43 -7.34 -3.72 3.70
CA TRP A 43 -6.43 -2.84 4.42
C TRP A 43 -5.02 -3.42 4.54
N LEU A 44 -4.88 -4.68 4.98
CA LEU A 44 -3.58 -5.35 5.11
C LEU A 44 -2.85 -5.44 3.77
N ILE A 45 -3.56 -5.80 2.70
CA ILE A 45 -2.97 -5.92 1.36
C ILE A 45 -2.47 -4.55 0.88
N LEU A 46 -3.26 -3.49 1.06
CA LEU A 46 -2.85 -2.12 0.70
C LEU A 46 -1.64 -1.67 1.52
N LEU A 47 -1.61 -1.98 2.82
CA LEU A 47 -0.50 -1.63 3.70
C LEU A 47 0.79 -2.34 3.27
N ILE A 48 0.72 -3.65 3.03
CA ILE A 48 1.87 -4.43 2.55
C ILE A 48 2.33 -3.92 1.19
N GLY A 49 1.42 -3.68 0.25
CA GLY A 49 1.75 -3.17 -1.07
C GLY A 49 2.41 -1.81 -1.05
N ALA A 50 1.93 -0.89 -0.18
CA ALA A 50 2.54 0.42 0.00
C ALA A 50 3.98 0.30 0.51
N TYR A 51 4.24 -0.53 1.52
CA TYR A 51 5.58 -0.74 2.08
C TYR A 51 6.52 -1.46 1.13
N VAL A 52 6.05 -2.49 0.44
CA VAL A 52 6.84 -3.21 -0.57
C VAL A 52 7.19 -2.29 -1.72
N GLY A 53 6.24 -1.50 -2.21
CA GLY A 53 6.50 -0.47 -3.23
C GLY A 53 7.56 0.54 -2.78
N MET A 54 7.46 1.00 -1.54
CA MET A 54 8.44 1.89 -0.92
C MET A 54 9.83 1.26 -0.82
N TYR A 55 9.91 -0.01 -0.43
CA TYR A 55 11.17 -0.75 -0.30
C TYR A 55 11.82 -0.97 -1.67
N VAL A 56 11.06 -1.42 -2.65
CA VAL A 56 11.54 -1.60 -4.03
C VAL A 56 12.01 -0.28 -4.62
N TYR A 57 11.25 0.80 -4.43
CA TYR A 57 11.66 2.13 -4.89
C TYR A 57 12.97 2.60 -4.22
N ASN A 58 13.20 2.22 -2.96
CA ASN A 58 14.45 2.48 -2.27
C ASN A 58 15.64 1.67 -2.82
N LEU A 59 15.41 0.43 -3.27
CA LEU A 59 16.44 -0.41 -3.90
C LEU A 59 16.96 0.20 -5.22
N TYR A 60 16.09 0.88 -5.97
CA TYR A 60 16.47 1.59 -7.20
C TYR A 60 17.26 2.89 -6.96
N GLY A 61 17.62 3.20 -5.70
CA GLY A 61 18.46 4.35 -5.35
C GLY A 61 17.70 5.67 -5.23
N PHE A 62 16.39 5.68 -5.49
CA PHE A 62 15.56 6.87 -5.30
C PHE A 62 15.35 7.14 -3.81
N ARG A 63 15.70 8.36 -3.39
CA ARG A 63 15.51 8.84 -2.02
C ARG A 63 14.14 9.48 -1.89
N PHE A 64 13.50 9.33 -0.73
CA PHE A 64 12.29 10.06 -0.31
C PHE A 64 12.37 11.59 -0.49
N SER A 65 13.59 12.13 -0.56
CA SER A 65 13.85 13.57 -0.73
C SER A 65 13.91 14.02 -2.19
N THR A 66 13.94 13.11 -3.16
CA THR A 66 14.19 13.47 -4.57
C THR A 66 12.96 14.12 -5.19
N ASP A 67 11.77 13.55 -4.94
CA ASP A 67 10.48 14.13 -5.30
C ASP A 67 9.37 13.46 -4.47
N ALA A 68 8.66 14.25 -3.67
CA ALA A 68 7.55 13.74 -2.85
C ALA A 68 6.41 13.18 -3.71
N MET A 69 6.13 13.82 -4.85
CA MET A 69 5.08 13.39 -5.78
C MET A 69 5.35 12.00 -6.38
N GLN A 70 6.59 11.70 -6.75
CA GLN A 70 6.94 10.38 -7.29
C GLN A 70 6.80 9.28 -6.23
N THR A 71 7.22 9.58 -4.99
CA THR A 71 7.09 8.63 -3.88
C THR A 71 5.63 8.30 -3.60
N ILE A 72 4.73 9.29 -3.63
CA ILE A 72 3.29 9.09 -3.43
C ILE A 72 2.71 8.25 -4.59
N LEU A 73 3.06 8.55 -5.83
CA LEU A 73 2.59 7.79 -7.00
C LEU A 73 3.03 6.34 -6.97
N VAL A 74 4.29 6.07 -6.65
CA VAL A 74 4.82 4.71 -6.60
C VAL A 74 4.21 3.91 -5.45
N THR A 75 4.05 4.51 -4.28
CA THR A 75 3.50 3.82 -3.10
C THR A 75 2.01 3.54 -3.25
N SER A 76 1.22 4.51 -3.71
CA SER A 76 -0.20 4.31 -4.00
C SER A 76 -0.40 3.33 -5.15
N GLY A 77 0.36 3.47 -6.24
CA GLY A 77 0.32 2.55 -7.37
C GLY A 77 0.66 1.11 -6.97
N ALA A 78 1.71 0.92 -6.16
CA ALA A 78 2.07 -0.39 -5.64
C ALA A 78 0.95 -0.99 -4.78
N ALA A 79 0.38 -0.22 -3.84
CA ALA A 79 -0.73 -0.66 -3.00
C ALA A 79 -1.94 -1.14 -3.82
N PHE A 80 -2.39 -0.34 -4.80
CA PHE A 80 -3.51 -0.72 -5.65
C PHE A 80 -3.17 -1.91 -6.55
N SER A 81 -1.95 -1.97 -7.10
CA SER A 81 -1.53 -3.11 -7.93
C SER A 81 -1.55 -4.43 -7.15
N THR A 82 -1.10 -4.43 -5.89
CA THR A 82 -1.15 -5.63 -5.05
C THR A 82 -2.58 -6.04 -4.72
N LEU A 83 -3.47 -5.06 -4.52
CA LEU A 83 -4.89 -5.34 -4.30
C LEU A 83 -5.52 -5.97 -5.55
N ILE A 84 -5.28 -5.42 -6.73
CA ILE A 84 -5.79 -5.97 -8.00
C ILE A 84 -5.24 -7.38 -8.25
N LEU A 85 -3.94 -7.60 -8.04
CA LEU A 85 -3.32 -8.91 -8.19
C LEU A 85 -3.93 -9.94 -7.23
N SER A 86 -4.07 -9.59 -5.95
CA SER A 86 -4.68 -10.47 -4.95
C SER A 86 -6.13 -10.82 -5.30
N LEU A 87 -6.90 -9.85 -5.81
CA LEU A 87 -8.26 -10.06 -6.27
C LEU A 87 -8.30 -11.00 -7.48
N GLY A 88 -7.41 -10.80 -8.46
CA GLY A 88 -7.29 -11.66 -9.63
C GLY A 88 -6.97 -13.10 -9.25
N ILE A 89 -6.05 -13.31 -8.30
CA ILE A 89 -5.72 -14.64 -7.76
C ILE A 89 -6.94 -15.28 -7.10
N LYS A 90 -7.67 -14.54 -6.25
CA LYS A 90 -8.88 -15.05 -5.59
C LYS A 90 -9.94 -15.46 -6.60
N ILE A 91 -10.19 -14.63 -7.62
CA ILE A 91 -11.15 -14.94 -8.68
C ILE A 91 -10.71 -16.20 -9.43
N ALA A 92 -9.43 -16.33 -9.79
CA ALA A 92 -8.91 -17.50 -10.49
C ALA A 92 -8.97 -18.80 -9.65
N LEU A 93 -8.84 -18.71 -8.32
CA LEU A 93 -8.94 -19.87 -7.42
C LEU A 93 -10.38 -20.31 -7.14
N HIS A 94 -11.35 -19.42 -7.31
CA HIS A 94 -12.78 -19.67 -7.08
C HIS A 94 -13.60 -19.79 -8.38
N ALA A 95 -12.96 -19.74 -9.55
CA ALA A 95 -13.53 -20.03 -10.86
C ALA A 95 -13.44 -21.53 -11.19
#